data_AF-A0A5W2M409-F1
#
_entry.id   AF-A0A5W2M409-F1
#
_cell.length_a   1.000
_cell.length_b   1.000
_cell.length_c   1.000
_cell.angle_alpha   90.00
_cell.angle_beta   90.00
_cell.angle_gamma   90.00
#
_symmetry.space_group_name_H-M   'P 1'
#
loop_
_entity.id
_entity.type
_entity.pdbx_description
1 polymer ?
#
loop_
_entity_poly.entity_id
_entity_poly.type
_entity_poly.pdbx_seq_one_letter_code
_entity_poly.pdbx_strand_id
1 'polypeptide(L)'
;ELYIEFNVSGLLRGDQKSRYESYALGRQWGWLSVNDIRRMENLPPIQGGDKYLTPLNMVDSTNLLPGKNKPTAQQMLEIKAILGEE
;
A
#
# COMPACT_ATOMS: atom_id res chain seq x y z
N GLU A 1 -30.79 0.75 17.85
CA GLU A 1 -30.46 2.16 18.13
C GLU A 1 -30.32 2.88 16.79
N LEU A 2 -30.94 4.05 16.63
CA LEU A 2 -30.82 4.86 15.42
C LEU A 2 -29.79 5.97 15.68
N TYR A 3 -28.79 6.10 14.81
CA TYR A 3 -27.79 7.16 14.84
C TYR A 3 -28.08 8.14 13.70
N ILE A 4 -28.07 9.44 14.02
CA ILE A 4 -28.29 10.53 13.06
C ILE A 4 -26.98 11.31 12.95
N GLU A 5 -26.41 11.35 11.75
CA GLU A 5 -25.18 12.08 11.44
C GLU A 5 -25.47 13.26 10.50
N PHE A 6 -24.93 14.44 10.82
CA PHE A 6 -24.94 15.57 9.92
C PHE A 6 -23.71 15.52 9.02
N ASN A 7 -23.91 15.13 7.75
CA ASN A 7 -22.85 15.15 6.74
C ASN A 7 -22.66 16.57 6.19
N VAL A 8 -21.68 17.30 6.72
CA VAL A 8 -21.23 18.60 6.19
C VAL A 8 -20.31 18.47 4.97
N SER A 9 -19.95 17.25 4.56
CA SER A 9 -19.11 16.97 3.39
C SER A 9 -19.75 17.47 2.08
N GLY A 10 -21.07 17.70 2.07
CA GLY A 10 -21.78 18.34 0.96
C GLY A 10 -21.21 19.72 0.57
N LEU A 11 -20.63 20.47 1.52
CA LEU A 11 -20.01 21.77 1.24
C LEU A 11 -18.69 21.63 0.43
N LEU A 12 -17.98 20.51 0.63
CA LEU A 12 -16.76 20.13 -0.11
C LEU A 12 -17.04 19.33 -1.38
N ARG A 13 -18.30 18.98 -1.69
CA ARG A 13 -18.66 18.36 -2.99
C ARG A 13 -18.44 19.31 -4.18
N GLY A 14 -18.17 20.59 -3.93
CA GLY A 14 -17.89 21.60 -4.96
C GLY A 14 -16.73 21.25 -5.90
N ASP A 15 -15.77 20.42 -5.47
CA ASP A 15 -14.73 19.86 -6.34
C ASP A 15 -14.74 18.33 -6.34
N GLN A 16 -15.55 17.78 -7.25
CA GLN A 16 -15.68 16.34 -7.46
C GLN A 16 -14.39 15.69 -7.96
N LYS A 17 -13.55 16.44 -8.69
CA LYS A 17 -12.32 15.94 -9.29
C LYS A 17 -11.28 15.68 -8.21
N SER A 18 -10.96 16.71 -7.41
CA SER A 18 -9.99 16.56 -6.31
C SER A 18 -10.42 15.47 -5.32
N ARG A 19 -11.73 15.32 -5.08
CA ARG A 19 -12.26 14.27 -4.21
C ARG A 19 -11.97 12.87 -4.75
N TYR A 20 -12.33 12.58 -6.01
CA TYR A 20 -12.05 11.27 -6.60
C TYR A 20 -10.55 11.00 -6.78
N GLU A 21 -9.75 12.04 -7.07
CA GLU A 21 -8.29 11.93 -7.12
C GLU A 21 -7.71 11.53 -5.75
N SER A 22 -8.20 12.10 -4.65
CA SER A 22 -7.74 11.71 -3.31
C SER A 22 -8.05 10.24 -2.99
N TYR A 23 -9.22 9.74 -3.39
CA TYR A 23 -9.58 8.32 -3.24
C TYR A 23 -8.74 7.40 -4.14
N ALA A 24 -8.42 7.83 -5.35
CA ALA A 24 -7.55 7.08 -6.25
C ALA A 24 -6.14 6.92 -5.66
N LEU A 25 -5.57 8.01 -5.13
CA LEU A 25 -4.28 7.98 -4.42
C LEU A 25 -4.35 7.08 -3.18
N GLY A 26 -5.45 7.17 -2.41
CA GLY A 26 -5.70 6.33 -1.24
C GLY A 26 -5.65 4.83 -1.53
N ARG A 27 -6.32 4.43 -2.61
CA ARG A 27 -6.33 3.06 -3.09
C ARG A 27 -4.99 2.62 -3.66
N GLN A 28 -4.33 3.48 -4.44
CA GLN A 28 -3.05 3.18 -5.05
C GLN A 28 -1.98 2.86 -3.99
N TRP A 29 -1.96 3.63 -2.90
CA TRP A 29 -1.03 3.45 -1.80
C TRP A 29 -1.50 2.45 -0.74
N GLY A 30 -2.71 1.89 -0.88
CA GLY A 30 -3.15 0.75 -0.07
C GLY A 30 -3.73 1.06 1.29
N TRP A 31 -4.02 2.32 1.60
CA TRP A 31 -4.53 2.74 2.91
C TRP A 31 -6.03 3.06 2.89
N LEU A 32 -6.67 3.06 1.71
CA LEU A 32 -8.12 3.08 1.56
C LEU A 32 -8.63 1.84 0.83
N SER A 33 -9.64 1.19 1.41
CA SER A 33 -10.41 0.12 0.77
C SER A 33 -11.61 0.69 -0.01
N VAL A 34 -12.30 -0.18 -0.76
CA VAL A 34 -13.53 0.21 -1.47
C VAL A 34 -14.61 0.64 -0.50
N ASN A 35 -14.78 -0.13 0.57
CA ASN A 35 -15.83 0.11 1.56
C ASN A 35 -15.52 1.32 2.43
N ASP A 36 -14.26 1.69 2.65
CA ASP A 36 -13.91 2.94 3.30
C ASP A 36 -14.37 4.15 2.49
N ILE A 37 -14.12 4.15 1.18
CA ILE A 37 -14.58 5.22 0.29
C ILE A 37 -16.11 5.25 0.24
N ARG A 38 -16.77 4.09 0.16
CA ARG A 38 -18.24 4.02 0.14
C ARG A 38 -18.85 4.55 1.43
N ARG A 39 -18.24 4.25 2.59
CA ARG A 39 -18.63 4.82 3.89
C ARG A 39 -18.53 6.34 3.90
N MET A 40 -17.41 6.89 3.41
CA MET A 40 -17.21 8.35 3.29
C MET A 40 -18.24 9.01 2.36
N GLU A 41 -18.62 8.32 1.29
CA GLU A 41 -19.64 8.77 0.34
C GLU A 41 -21.08 8.46 0.79
N ASN A 42 -21.29 7.90 1.99
CA ASN A 42 -22.61 7.46 2.46
C ASN A 42 -23.32 6.45 1.53
N LEU A 43 -22.53 5.54 0.93
CA LEU A 43 -22.99 4.45 0.08
C LEU A 43 -22.95 3.12 0.84
N PRO A 44 -23.88 2.18 0.53
CA PRO A 44 -23.87 0.86 1.14
C PRO A 44 -22.58 0.09 0.78
N PRO A 45 -22.04 -0.71 1.70
CA PRO A 45 -20.83 -1.50 1.44
C PRO A 45 -21.09 -2.57 0.36
N ILE A 46 -20.01 -3.04 -0.26
CA ILE A 46 -20.04 -4.14 -1.23
C ILE A 46 -19.24 -5.33 -0.70
N GLN A 47 -19.62 -6.53 -1.15
CA GLN A 47 -18.88 -7.74 -0.82
C GLN A 47 -17.47 -7.70 -1.40
N GLY A 48 -16.46 -8.04 -0.59
CA GLY A 48 -15.05 -7.98 -0.99
C GLY A 48 -14.48 -6.57 -1.08
N GLY A 49 -15.22 -5.55 -0.60
CA GLY A 49 -14.81 -4.16 -0.62
C GLY A 49 -13.80 -3.75 0.46
N ASP A 50 -13.57 -4.60 1.46
CA ASP A 50 -12.65 -4.35 2.59
C ASP A 50 -11.19 -4.74 2.29
N LYS A 51 -10.87 -5.03 1.03
CA LYS A 51 -9.52 -5.39 0.61
C LYS A 51 -8.66 -4.13 0.44
N TYR A 52 -7.53 -4.10 1.13
CA TYR A 52 -6.48 -3.10 0.96
C TYR A 52 -5.49 -3.59 -0.11
N LEU A 53 -5.12 -2.69 -1.02
CA LEU A 53 -4.18 -2.99 -2.09
C LEU A 53 -2.76 -2.85 -1.55
N THR A 54 -1.98 -3.93 -1.53
CA THR A 54 -0.55 -3.83 -1.26
C THR A 54 0.20 -3.65 -2.58
N PRO A 55 0.90 -2.52 -2.81
CA PRO A 55 1.67 -2.33 -4.04
C PRO A 55 2.76 -3.40 -4.17
N LEU A 56 2.80 -4.09 -5.32
CA LEU A 56 3.67 -5.24 -5.57
C LEU A 56 5.17 -4.91 -5.48
N ASN A 57 5.53 -3.67 -5.75
CA ASN A 57 6.90 -3.15 -5.71
C ASN A 57 7.31 -2.60 -4.34
N MET A 58 6.41 -2.60 -3.34
CA MET A 58 6.70 -2.08 -2.00
C MET A 58 7.05 -3.21 -1.05
N VAL A 59 8.05 -3.99 -1.45
CA VAL A 59 8.77 -4.88 -0.54
C VAL A 59 9.63 -4.03 0.39
N ASP A 60 9.50 -4.29 1.69
CA ASP A 60 10.42 -3.77 2.71
C ASP A 60 11.87 -4.03 2.26
N SER A 61 12.79 -3.10 2.53
CA SER A 61 14.19 -3.27 2.17
C SER A 61 14.84 -4.51 2.80
N THR A 62 14.26 -5.00 3.90
CA THR A 62 14.61 -6.31 4.49
C THR A 62 14.32 -7.50 3.56
N ASN A 63 13.37 -7.37 2.63
CA ASN A 63 12.99 -8.41 1.66
C ASN A 63 13.52 -8.16 0.24
N LEU A 64 14.19 -7.02 -0.01
CA LEU A 64 14.81 -6.70 -1.32
C LEU A 64 16.03 -7.55 -1.65
N LEU A 65 16.59 -8.26 -0.66
CA LEU A 65 17.73 -9.16 -0.85
C LEU A 65 17.24 -10.62 -0.74
N PRO A 66 17.12 -11.36 -1.84
CA PRO A 66 17.04 -12.82 -1.79
C PRO A 66 18.42 -13.34 -1.36
N GLY A 67 18.72 -13.23 -0.07
CA GLY A 67 20.09 -13.35 0.43
C GLY A 67 20.19 -13.94 1.83
N LYS A 68 19.29 -14.86 2.22
CA LYS A 68 19.53 -15.75 3.37
C LYS A 68 20.50 -16.90 3.05
N ASN A 69 21.11 -16.90 1.87
CA ASN A 69 22.10 -17.90 1.52
C ASN A 69 23.47 -17.39 1.96
N LYS A 70 24.08 -18.10 2.93
CA LYS A 70 25.50 -17.92 3.24
C LYS A 70 26.28 -18.07 1.92
N PRO A 71 27.26 -17.21 1.61
CA PRO A 71 27.99 -17.29 0.35
C PRO A 71 28.61 -18.69 0.20
N THR A 72 28.49 -19.26 -0.99
CA THR A 72 29.08 -20.56 -1.31
C THR A 72 30.60 -20.45 -1.20
N ALA A 73 31.30 -21.55 -0.90
CA ALA A 73 32.77 -21.54 -0.75
C ALA A 73 33.51 -20.92 -1.94
N GLN A 74 33.00 -21.09 -3.17
CA GLN A 74 33.53 -20.46 -4.38
C GLN A 74 33.34 -18.94 -4.40
N GLN A 75 32.17 -18.45 -4.00
CA GLN A 75 31.87 -17.01 -3.92
C GLN A 75 32.73 -16.33 -2.83
N MET A 76 33.01 -17.03 -1.73
CA MET A 76 33.95 -16.54 -0.71
C MET A 76 35.39 -16.46 -1.22
N LEU A 77 35.83 -17.44 -2.03
CA LEU A 77 37.16 -17.43 -2.64
C LEU A 77 37.31 -16.28 -3.64
N GLU A 78 36.29 -16.02 -4.45
CA GLU A 78 36.27 -14.88 -5.38
C GLU A 78 36.30 -13.54 -4.65
N ILE A 79 35.51 -13.40 -3.57
CA ILE A 79 35.52 -12.18 -2.74
C ILE A 79 36.91 -11.96 -2.13
N LYS A 80 37.55 -13.01 -1.58
CA LYS A 80 38.91 -12.90 -1.00
C LYS A 80 39.96 -12.54 -2.05
N ALA A 81 39.89 -13.15 -3.23
CA ALA A 81 40.78 -12.84 -4.35
C ALA A 81 40.65 -11.37 -4.80
N ILE A 82 39.42 -10.82 -4.81
CA ILE A 82 39.18 -9.40 -5.13
C ILE A 82 39.68 -8.48 -4.01
N LEU A 83 39.55 -8.89 -2.75
CA LEU A 83 40.01 -8.12 -1.58
C LEU A 83 41.53 -8.20 -1.37
N GLY A 84 42.25 -9.04 -2.13
CA GLY A 84 43.70 -9.18 -2.03
C GLY A 84 44.15 -9.85 -0.72
N GLU A 85 43.25 -10.54 -0.03
CA GLU A 85 43.57 -11.37 1.12
C GLU A 85 43.88 -12.78 0.62
N GLU A 86 45.16 -13.16 0.64
CA GLU A 86 45.61 -14.55 0.39
C GLU A 86 45.13 -15.51 1.50
#